data_AF-A0A328C6H4-F1
#
_entry.id   AF-A0A328C6H4-F1
#
_cell.length_a   1.000
_cell.length_b   1.000
_cell.length_c   1.000
_cell.angle_alpha   90.00
_cell.angle_beta   90.00
_cell.angle_gamma   90.00
#
_symmetry.space_group_name_H-M   'P 1'
#
loop_
_entity.id
_entity.type
_entity.pdbx_description
1 polymer ?
#
loop_
_entity_poly.entity_id
_entity_poly.type
_entity_poly.pdbx_seq_one_letter_code
_entity_poly.pdbx_strand_id
1 'polypeptide(L)'
;MAIGDEVTSKLSTNPSNIDLADALRQYSERAGARVDQDDNFQQRYLLDFTLTGFEDIHAHVNLGVHVTGTVDNLEEQQTFIQAARRGIVLKAIYIELADTSLSTGGLLVAFGACLSFLFDRRYAQVKAIGIRVNEDCSFHFFDLEENVERLQRMSFDDELDIGQDMGGRVIAYFTDKGFGFIQTDDERKFFFHIANVVDDDLRARLPAYVPGEVIPVDFQYGGNDGKKYPKAINVALPDGVHANGH
;
A
#
# COMPACT_ATOMS: atom_id res chain seq x y z
N MET A 1 -42.11 -4.17 15.26
CA MET A 1 -41.47 -5.50 15.02
C MET A 1 -41.05 -5.48 13.56
N ALA A 2 -39.83 -5.08 13.18
CA ALA A 2 -38.52 -5.68 13.52
C ALA A 2 -38.61 -7.20 13.37
N ILE A 3 -37.97 -7.86 12.41
CA ILE A 3 -36.52 -7.98 12.20
C ILE A 3 -36.29 -8.47 10.75
N GLY A 4 -35.26 -8.00 10.05
CA GLY A 4 -34.76 -8.73 8.87
C GLY A 4 -34.10 -7.96 7.72
N ASP A 5 -33.80 -6.67 7.86
CA ASP A 5 -32.81 -5.99 7.00
C ASP A 5 -31.44 -6.13 7.66
N GLU A 6 -30.70 -7.19 7.35
CA GLU A 6 -29.23 -7.25 7.47
C GLU A 6 -28.71 -8.58 6.89
N VAL A 7 -27.59 -8.50 6.17
CA VAL A 7 -26.79 -9.63 5.65
C VAL A 7 -27.24 -10.24 4.31
N THR A 8 -27.17 -9.48 3.21
CA THR A 8 -26.83 -10.06 1.88
C THR A 8 -26.16 -9.07 0.91
N SER A 9 -25.66 -7.93 1.39
CA SER A 9 -25.08 -6.87 0.53
C SER A 9 -23.62 -6.55 0.85
N LYS A 10 -22.75 -7.55 0.98
CA LYS A 10 -21.29 -7.35 0.96
C LYS A 10 -20.60 -8.60 0.42
N LEU A 11 -20.42 -8.64 -0.89
CA LEU A 11 -19.31 -9.28 -1.61
C LEU A 11 -19.54 -8.93 -3.07
N SER A 12 -19.06 -7.75 -3.48
CA SER A 12 -18.92 -7.38 -4.88
C SER A 12 -17.79 -8.21 -5.48
N THR A 13 -18.02 -9.51 -5.69
CA THR A 13 -17.10 -10.33 -6.49
C THR A 13 -17.42 -10.07 -7.95
N ASN A 14 -16.56 -9.28 -8.61
CA ASN A 14 -16.59 -9.08 -10.04
C ASN A 14 -16.48 -10.45 -10.73
N PRO A 15 -17.41 -10.83 -11.62
CA PRO A 15 -17.41 -12.15 -12.24
C PRO A 15 -16.16 -12.46 -13.09
N SER A 16 -15.34 -11.46 -13.45
CA SER A 16 -14.06 -11.62 -14.14
C SER A 16 -12.94 -12.20 -13.27
N ASN A 17 -12.88 -11.84 -11.98
CA ASN A 17 -11.80 -12.29 -11.08
C ASN A 17 -11.94 -13.77 -10.72
N ILE A 18 -13.17 -14.26 -10.56
CA ILE A 18 -13.45 -15.68 -10.28
C ILE A 18 -12.91 -16.55 -11.43
N ASP A 19 -13.04 -16.10 -12.68
CA ASP A 19 -12.52 -16.82 -13.85
C ASP A 19 -10.99 -16.84 -13.89
N LEU A 20 -10.33 -15.72 -13.54
CA LEU A 20 -8.86 -15.63 -13.48
C LEU A 20 -8.25 -16.56 -12.41
N ALA A 21 -8.80 -16.52 -11.21
CA ALA A 21 -8.34 -17.31 -10.08
C ALA A 21 -8.47 -18.82 -10.38
N ASP A 22 -9.63 -19.26 -10.87
CA ASP A 22 -9.86 -20.65 -11.25
C ASP A 22 -8.97 -21.08 -12.42
N ALA A 23 -8.77 -20.21 -13.42
CA ALA A 23 -7.91 -20.52 -14.55
C ALA A 23 -6.45 -20.71 -14.13
N LEU A 24 -5.91 -19.84 -13.27
CA LEU A 24 -4.54 -19.98 -12.74
C LEU A 24 -4.41 -21.20 -11.83
N ARG A 25 -5.42 -21.47 -11.01
CA ARG A 25 -5.47 -22.67 -10.16
C ARG A 25 -5.39 -23.95 -11.00
N GLN A 26 -6.28 -24.10 -11.97
CA GLN A 26 -6.31 -25.25 -12.87
C GLN A 26 -5.02 -25.38 -13.68
N TYR A 27 -4.45 -24.26 -14.11
CA TYR A 27 -3.16 -24.27 -14.80
C TYR A 27 -2.05 -24.81 -13.87
N SER A 28 -2.00 -24.33 -12.63
CA SER A 28 -1.02 -24.75 -11.63
C SER A 28 -1.13 -26.25 -11.32
N GLU A 29 -2.35 -26.77 -11.15
CA GLU A 29 -2.60 -28.20 -10.96
C GLU A 29 -2.10 -29.04 -12.14
N ARG A 30 -2.43 -28.64 -13.38
CA ARG A 30 -1.94 -29.32 -14.60
C ARG A 30 -0.43 -29.26 -14.75
N ALA A 31 0.21 -28.23 -14.20
CA ALA A 31 1.66 -28.07 -14.16
C ALA A 31 2.33 -28.83 -12.99
N GLY A 32 1.57 -29.64 -12.24
CA GLY A 32 2.09 -30.50 -11.17
C GLY A 32 2.09 -29.85 -9.78
N ALA A 33 1.43 -28.71 -9.59
CA ALA A 33 1.25 -28.11 -8.28
C ALA A 33 0.13 -28.82 -7.50
N ARG A 34 0.30 -28.93 -6.18
CA ARG A 34 -0.78 -29.28 -5.26
C ARG A 34 -1.38 -27.98 -4.72
N VAL A 35 -2.70 -27.90 -4.78
CA VAL A 35 -3.43 -26.70 -4.42
C VAL A 35 -4.46 -27.02 -3.34
N ASP A 36 -4.64 -26.08 -2.43
CA ASP A 36 -5.66 -26.11 -1.39
C ASP A 36 -6.51 -24.83 -1.46
N GLN A 37 -7.79 -24.93 -1.13
CA GLN A 37 -8.73 -23.81 -1.15
C GLN A 37 -9.61 -23.87 0.10
N ASP A 38 -9.68 -22.75 0.82
CA ASP A 38 -10.50 -22.61 2.03
C ASP A 38 -11.34 -21.34 1.92
N ASP A 39 -12.66 -21.51 1.87
CA ASP A 39 -13.63 -20.41 1.74
C ASP A 39 -13.49 -19.37 2.85
N ASN A 40 -13.10 -19.77 4.07
CA ASN A 40 -12.90 -18.83 5.16
C ASN A 40 -11.67 -17.95 4.93
N PHE A 41 -10.60 -18.52 4.37
CA PHE A 41 -9.40 -17.77 4.03
C PHE A 41 -9.61 -16.89 2.82
N GLN A 42 -10.38 -17.36 1.83
CA GLN A 42 -10.80 -16.52 0.71
C GLN A 42 -11.60 -15.31 1.19
N GLN A 43 -12.63 -15.51 2.03
CA GLN A 43 -13.47 -14.42 2.53
C GLN A 43 -12.72 -13.43 3.44
N ARG A 44 -11.79 -13.92 4.27
CA ARG A 44 -11.11 -13.08 5.27
C ARG A 44 -9.84 -12.40 4.75
N TYR A 45 -9.17 -13.04 3.80
CA TYR A 45 -7.82 -12.65 3.39
C TYR A 45 -7.64 -12.65 1.88
N LEU A 46 -8.70 -12.84 1.09
CA LEU A 46 -8.63 -12.93 -0.37
C LEU A 46 -7.63 -14.00 -0.85
N LEU A 47 -7.44 -15.06 -0.07
CA LEU A 47 -6.66 -16.21 -0.51
C LEU A 47 -7.52 -17.03 -1.48
N ASP A 48 -7.40 -16.77 -2.78
CA ASP A 48 -8.11 -17.52 -3.82
C ASP A 48 -7.75 -19.00 -3.76
N PHE A 49 -6.46 -19.29 -3.57
CA PHE A 49 -5.96 -20.63 -3.30
C PHE A 49 -4.56 -20.58 -2.68
N THR A 50 -4.10 -21.73 -2.19
CA THR A 50 -2.75 -21.91 -1.64
C THR A 50 -2.02 -23.03 -2.36
N LEU A 51 -0.83 -22.75 -2.90
CA LEU A 51 0.06 -23.82 -3.35
C LEU A 51 0.72 -24.47 -2.13
N THR A 52 0.57 -25.79 -2.02
CA THR A 52 1.03 -26.58 -0.86
C THR A 52 2.17 -27.55 -1.21
N GLY A 53 2.50 -27.70 -2.49
CA GLY A 53 3.57 -28.56 -2.95
C GLY A 53 3.65 -28.62 -4.47
N PHE A 54 4.67 -29.31 -4.98
CA PHE A 54 4.75 -29.73 -6.37
C PHE A 54 5.13 -31.21 -6.42
N GLU A 55 4.75 -31.88 -7.49
CA GLU A 55 5.23 -33.23 -7.80
C GLU A 55 6.77 -33.22 -7.81
N ASP A 56 7.37 -34.24 -7.18
CA ASP A 56 8.82 -34.44 -7.06
C ASP A 56 9.64 -33.33 -6.36
N ILE A 57 8.99 -32.29 -5.82
CA ILE A 57 9.64 -31.25 -5.01
C ILE A 57 9.41 -31.51 -3.53
N HIS A 58 10.49 -31.77 -2.80
CA HIS A 58 10.45 -32.03 -1.34
C HIS A 58 10.56 -30.77 -0.47
N ALA A 59 10.70 -29.59 -1.08
CA ALA A 59 10.73 -28.33 -0.34
C ALA A 59 9.36 -28.04 0.30
N HIS A 60 9.37 -27.41 1.47
CA HIS A 60 8.14 -26.87 2.06
C HIS A 60 7.59 -25.75 1.18
N VAL A 61 6.38 -25.94 0.66
CA VAL A 61 5.67 -24.95 -0.14
C VAL A 61 4.40 -24.57 0.61
N ASN A 62 4.23 -23.28 0.84
CA ASN A 62 3.00 -22.70 1.35
C ASN A 62 2.95 -21.26 0.81
N LEU A 63 2.36 -21.13 -0.37
CA LEU A 63 2.19 -19.87 -1.08
C LEU A 63 0.71 -19.54 -1.19
N GLY A 64 0.25 -18.52 -0.47
CA GLY A 64 -1.06 -17.93 -0.68
C GLY A 64 -1.08 -17.08 -1.94
N VAL A 65 -2.10 -17.25 -2.77
CA VAL A 65 -2.25 -16.57 -4.06
C VAL A 65 -3.56 -15.80 -4.07
N HIS A 66 -3.51 -14.55 -4.53
CA HIS A 66 -4.66 -13.76 -4.95
C HIS A 66 -4.44 -13.29 -6.38
N VAL A 67 -5.47 -13.37 -7.22
CA VAL A 67 -5.44 -12.93 -8.61
C VAL A 67 -6.58 -11.96 -8.88
N THR A 68 -6.26 -10.85 -9.51
CA THR A 68 -7.24 -9.82 -9.85
C THR A 68 -6.94 -9.20 -11.22
N GLY A 69 -8.00 -8.84 -11.94
CA GLY A 69 -7.91 -8.00 -13.14
C GLY A 69 -7.71 -6.52 -12.82
N THR A 70 -7.84 -6.13 -11.55
CA THR A 70 -7.79 -4.72 -11.13
C THR A 70 -6.40 -4.33 -10.66
N VAL A 71 -5.85 -3.30 -11.31
CA VAL A 71 -4.56 -2.72 -10.97
C VAL A 71 -4.69 -1.76 -9.79
N ASP A 72 -3.75 -1.81 -8.83
CA ASP A 72 -3.63 -0.84 -7.74
C ASP A 72 -4.90 -0.73 -6.85
N ASN A 73 -5.64 -1.83 -6.68
CA ASN A 73 -6.78 -1.88 -5.76
C ASN A 73 -6.30 -1.86 -4.30
N LEU A 74 -6.42 -0.71 -3.64
CA LEU A 74 -5.95 -0.52 -2.27
C LEU A 74 -6.63 -1.46 -1.26
N GLU A 75 -7.94 -1.62 -1.34
CA GLU A 75 -8.71 -2.44 -0.39
C GLU A 75 -8.32 -3.92 -0.50
N GLU A 76 -8.19 -4.43 -1.73
CA GLU A 76 -7.75 -5.80 -1.98
C GLU A 76 -6.32 -6.03 -1.47
N GLN A 77 -5.37 -5.14 -1.82
CA GLN A 77 -3.98 -5.28 -1.39
C GLN A 77 -3.85 -5.22 0.15
N GLN A 78 -4.58 -4.32 0.82
CA GLN A 78 -4.62 -4.22 2.29
C GLN A 78 -5.19 -5.46 2.96
N THR A 79 -6.23 -6.04 2.37
CA THR A 79 -6.88 -7.24 2.91
C THR A 79 -5.97 -8.45 2.72
N PHE A 80 -5.43 -8.62 1.52
CA PHE A 80 -4.59 -9.76 1.17
C PHE A 80 -3.30 -9.83 1.99
N ILE A 81 -2.63 -8.70 2.20
CA ILE A 81 -1.34 -8.69 2.90
C ILE A 81 -1.44 -9.15 4.37
N GLN A 82 -2.64 -9.12 4.95
CA GLN A 82 -2.89 -9.67 6.28
C GLN A 82 -2.62 -11.18 6.35
N ALA A 83 -2.78 -11.93 5.25
CA ALA A 83 -2.46 -13.35 5.20
C ALA A 83 -1.00 -13.62 5.59
N ALA A 84 -0.06 -12.86 5.01
CA ALA A 84 1.36 -12.96 5.32
C ALA A 84 1.68 -12.41 6.71
N ARG A 85 1.10 -11.26 7.10
CA ARG A 85 1.36 -10.61 8.40
C ARG A 85 0.92 -11.46 9.59
N ARG A 86 -0.21 -12.16 9.44
CA ARG A 86 -0.76 -13.05 10.48
C ARG A 86 -0.20 -14.47 10.44
N GLY A 87 0.68 -14.77 9.49
CA GLY A 87 1.30 -16.10 9.34
C GLY A 87 0.31 -17.19 8.91
N ILE A 88 -0.77 -16.81 8.21
CA ILE A 88 -1.70 -17.77 7.61
C ILE A 88 -0.98 -18.56 6.51
N VAL A 89 -0.14 -17.86 5.75
CA VAL A 89 0.75 -18.44 4.74
C VAL A 89 2.20 -18.04 4.98
N LEU A 90 3.14 -18.89 4.54
CA LEU A 90 4.58 -18.59 4.65
C LEU A 90 5.01 -17.50 3.67
N LYS A 91 4.48 -17.58 2.45
CA LYS A 91 4.63 -16.58 1.40
C LYS A 91 3.27 -16.23 0.83
N ALA A 92 3.08 -14.97 0.45
CA ALA A 92 1.86 -14.47 -0.19
C ALA A 92 2.22 -13.72 -1.48
N ILE A 93 1.47 -13.97 -2.55
CA ILE A 93 1.66 -13.32 -3.84
C ILE A 93 0.35 -12.73 -4.36
N TYR A 94 0.37 -11.42 -4.59
CA TYR A 94 -0.75 -10.67 -5.13
C TYR A 94 -0.52 -10.46 -6.63
N ILE A 95 -1.40 -10.99 -7.48
CA ILE A 95 -1.21 -11.01 -8.92
C ILE A 95 -2.23 -10.10 -9.59
N GLU A 96 -1.73 -9.05 -10.23
CA GLU A 96 -2.50 -8.21 -11.14
C GLU A 96 -2.30 -8.76 -12.56
N LEU A 97 -3.37 -9.30 -13.15
CA LEU A 97 -3.35 -9.96 -14.44
C LEU A 97 -4.44 -9.35 -15.32
N ALA A 98 -4.06 -8.60 -16.36
CA ALA A 98 -5.04 -7.99 -17.26
C ALA A 98 -5.92 -9.07 -17.93
N ASP A 99 -7.24 -8.82 -18.02
CA ASP A 99 -8.24 -9.77 -18.54
C ASP A 99 -7.91 -10.30 -19.95
N THR A 100 -7.30 -9.46 -20.80
CA THR A 100 -6.85 -9.81 -22.15
C THR A 100 -5.78 -10.91 -22.16
N SER A 101 -5.10 -11.10 -21.02
CA SER A 101 -3.93 -11.98 -20.86
C SER A 101 -4.28 -13.47 -20.72
N LEU A 102 -5.55 -13.81 -20.48
CA LEU A 102 -6.01 -15.20 -20.44
C LEU A 102 -5.74 -15.93 -21.77
N SER A 103 -5.87 -15.20 -22.88
CA SER A 103 -5.73 -15.75 -24.23
C SER A 103 -4.30 -15.70 -24.79
N THR A 104 -3.39 -14.96 -24.15
CA THR A 104 -2.06 -14.64 -24.70
C THR A 104 -0.90 -15.29 -23.94
N GLY A 105 -1.17 -16.06 -22.88
CA GLY A 105 -0.16 -16.76 -22.10
C GLY A 105 0.13 -16.16 -20.72
N GLY A 106 -0.67 -15.18 -20.27
CA GLY A 106 -0.51 -14.53 -18.98
C GLY A 106 -0.54 -15.50 -17.78
N LEU A 107 -1.30 -16.60 -17.87
CA LEU A 107 -1.33 -17.64 -16.84
C LEU A 107 0.02 -18.35 -16.67
N LEU A 108 0.71 -18.65 -17.79
CA LEU A 108 2.05 -19.25 -17.76
C LEU A 108 3.05 -18.28 -17.12
N VAL A 109 2.96 -16.99 -17.45
CA VAL A 109 3.82 -15.95 -16.87
C VAL A 109 3.56 -15.81 -15.37
N ALA A 110 2.30 -15.71 -14.95
CA ALA A 110 1.90 -15.63 -13.55
C ALA A 110 2.40 -16.85 -12.77
N PHE A 111 2.20 -18.06 -13.30
CA PHE A 111 2.71 -19.29 -12.69
C PHE A 111 4.24 -19.32 -12.60
N GLY A 112 4.94 -18.92 -13.67
CA GLY A 112 6.40 -18.79 -13.66
C GLY A 112 6.90 -17.80 -12.61
N ALA A 113 6.17 -16.71 -12.38
CA ALA A 113 6.46 -15.74 -11.34
C ALA A 113 6.20 -16.30 -9.93
N CYS A 114 5.16 -17.11 -9.73
CA CYS A 114 4.96 -17.87 -8.47
C CYS A 114 6.16 -18.78 -8.17
N LEU A 115 6.64 -19.54 -9.16
CA LEU A 115 7.82 -20.40 -9.01
C LEU A 115 9.08 -19.60 -8.69
N SER A 116 9.30 -18.48 -9.40
CA SER A 116 10.41 -17.57 -9.14
C SER A 116 10.37 -17.05 -7.70
N PHE A 117 9.21 -16.56 -7.24
CA PHE A 117 9.06 -16.05 -5.88
C PHE A 117 9.27 -17.13 -4.81
N LEU A 118 8.84 -18.37 -5.08
CA LEU A 118 9.00 -19.49 -4.16
C LEU A 118 10.47 -19.90 -4.01
N PHE A 119 11.17 -20.11 -5.12
CA PHE A 119 12.44 -20.83 -5.13
C PHE A 119 13.68 -19.95 -5.35
N ASP A 120 13.52 -18.72 -5.81
CA ASP A 120 14.66 -17.81 -6.00
C ASP A 120 15.15 -17.29 -4.64
N ARG A 121 16.46 -17.48 -4.39
CA ARG A 121 17.13 -17.07 -3.16
C ARG A 121 17.05 -15.56 -2.89
N ARG A 122 16.87 -14.74 -3.93
CA ARG A 122 16.67 -13.29 -3.80
C ARG A 122 15.42 -12.98 -2.97
N TYR A 123 14.40 -13.83 -3.02
CA TYR A 123 13.15 -13.68 -2.28
C TYR A 123 13.09 -14.56 -1.03
N ALA A 124 14.22 -15.08 -0.54
CA ALA A 124 14.23 -16.00 0.61
C ALA A 124 13.65 -15.38 1.89
N GLN A 125 13.82 -14.06 2.07
CA GLN A 125 13.35 -13.32 3.25
C GLN A 125 12.08 -12.50 2.98
N VAL A 126 11.55 -12.53 1.76
CA VAL A 126 10.36 -11.77 1.38
C VAL A 126 9.12 -12.63 1.62
N LYS A 127 8.19 -12.14 2.44
CA LYS A 127 6.97 -12.86 2.82
C LYS A 127 5.76 -12.50 1.95
N ALA A 128 5.72 -11.30 1.41
CA ALA A 128 4.63 -10.83 0.55
C ALA A 128 5.21 -10.06 -0.63
N ILE A 129 4.64 -10.26 -1.82
CA ILE A 129 5.05 -9.52 -3.01
C ILE A 129 3.86 -9.32 -3.95
N GLY A 130 3.91 -8.25 -4.73
CA GLY A 130 3.01 -8.03 -5.84
C GLY A 130 3.66 -8.41 -7.17
N ILE A 131 2.84 -8.86 -8.11
CA ILE A 131 3.22 -9.01 -9.52
C ILE A 131 2.22 -8.24 -10.35
N ARG A 132 2.72 -7.54 -11.37
CA ARG A 132 1.91 -7.01 -12.46
C ARG A 132 2.31 -7.68 -13.76
N VAL A 133 1.37 -8.39 -14.38
CA VAL A 133 1.50 -8.99 -15.71
C VAL A 133 0.80 -8.09 -16.71
N ASN A 134 1.56 -7.57 -17.68
CA ASN A 134 1.06 -6.68 -18.72
C ASN A 134 0.50 -7.49 -19.90
N GLU A 135 -0.27 -6.83 -20.77
CA GLU A 135 -0.91 -7.47 -21.94
C GLU A 135 0.10 -8.11 -22.92
N ASP A 136 1.32 -7.58 -22.96
CA ASP A 136 2.43 -8.11 -23.77
C ASP A 136 3.17 -9.30 -23.11
N CYS A 137 2.61 -9.84 -22.03
CA CYS A 137 3.19 -10.91 -21.21
C CYS A 137 4.52 -10.55 -20.53
N SER A 138 4.95 -9.28 -20.57
CA SER A 138 5.99 -8.80 -19.67
C SER A 138 5.44 -8.71 -18.25
N PHE A 139 6.29 -8.90 -17.25
CA PHE A 139 5.90 -8.76 -15.86
C PHE A 139 7.00 -8.12 -15.02
N HIS A 140 6.60 -7.54 -13.90
CA HIS A 140 7.53 -7.12 -12.86
C HIS A 140 6.96 -7.42 -11.49
N PHE A 141 7.87 -7.59 -10.53
CA PHE A 141 7.53 -7.62 -9.12
C PHE A 141 7.49 -6.20 -8.56
N PHE A 142 6.62 -5.99 -7.58
CA PHE A 142 6.60 -4.78 -6.76
C PHE A 142 6.51 -5.15 -5.28
N ASP A 143 7.01 -4.27 -4.41
CA ASP A 143 6.84 -4.42 -2.97
C ASP A 143 5.38 -4.09 -2.61
N LEU A 144 4.66 -5.10 -2.12
CA LEU A 144 3.24 -4.98 -1.82
C LEU A 144 3.00 -4.06 -0.61
N GLU A 145 3.88 -4.05 0.39
CA GLU A 145 3.76 -3.16 1.55
C GLU A 145 3.97 -1.71 1.13
N GLU A 146 5.04 -1.44 0.37
CA GLU A 146 5.32 -0.10 -0.14
C GLU A 146 4.21 0.41 -1.06
N ASN A 147 3.62 -0.46 -1.90
CA ASN A 147 2.53 -0.07 -2.78
C ASN A 147 1.26 0.28 -2.00
N VAL A 148 0.91 -0.49 -0.97
CA VAL A 148 -0.20 -0.15 -0.05
C VAL A 148 0.04 1.20 0.60
N GLU A 149 1.24 1.45 1.15
CA GLU A 149 1.56 2.75 1.75
C GLU A 149 1.50 3.91 0.74
N ARG A 150 1.89 3.68 -0.50
CA ARG A 150 1.77 4.66 -1.59
C ARG A 150 0.31 4.95 -1.93
N LEU A 151 -0.50 3.92 -2.13
CA LEU A 151 -1.91 4.04 -2.50
C LEU A 151 -2.75 4.65 -1.38
N GLN A 152 -2.48 4.32 -0.12
CA GLN A 152 -3.07 5.00 1.03
C GLN A 152 -2.81 6.50 0.97
N ARG A 153 -1.54 6.91 0.79
CA ARG A 153 -1.18 8.33 0.69
C ARG A 153 -1.93 9.03 -0.44
N MET A 154 -1.99 8.43 -1.62
CA MET A 154 -2.70 9.01 -2.77
C MET A 154 -4.21 9.14 -2.53
N SER A 155 -4.84 8.11 -1.96
CA SER A 155 -6.28 8.14 -1.63
C SER A 155 -6.63 9.28 -0.66
N PHE A 156 -5.70 9.68 0.21
CA PHE A 156 -5.90 10.81 1.12
C PHE A 156 -5.58 12.16 0.48
N ASP A 157 -4.66 12.22 -0.49
CA ASP A 157 -4.40 13.46 -1.22
C ASP A 157 -5.60 13.87 -2.09
N ASP A 158 -6.38 12.90 -2.58
CA ASP A 158 -7.65 13.15 -3.29
C ASP A 158 -8.74 13.75 -2.38
N GLU A 159 -8.61 13.63 -1.06
CA GLU A 159 -9.55 14.22 -0.08
C GLU A 159 -9.15 15.64 0.36
N LEU A 160 -7.94 16.10 0.02
CA LEU A 160 -7.42 17.39 0.46
C LEU A 160 -7.41 18.42 -0.68
N ASP A 161 -8.05 19.55 -0.44
CA ASP A 161 -8.02 20.67 -1.39
C ASP A 161 -6.78 21.54 -1.17
N ILE A 162 -6.11 21.94 -2.26
CA ILE A 162 -5.00 22.90 -2.17
C ILE A 162 -5.51 24.18 -1.48
N GLY A 163 -4.85 24.58 -0.39
CA GLY A 163 -5.25 25.70 0.45
C GLY A 163 -6.05 25.30 1.69
N GLN A 164 -6.41 24.03 1.88
CA GLN A 164 -7.09 23.56 3.08
C GLN A 164 -6.24 23.76 4.33
N ASP A 165 -6.81 24.41 5.35
CA ASP A 165 -6.16 24.66 6.64
C ASP A 165 -6.02 23.35 7.45
N MET A 166 -4.85 23.18 8.05
CA MET A 166 -4.44 22.01 8.82
C MET A 166 -3.58 22.44 10.02
N GLY A 167 -3.60 21.62 11.07
CA GLY A 167 -2.74 21.78 12.25
C GLY A 167 -1.75 20.63 12.39
N GLY A 168 -0.57 20.91 12.94
CA GLY A 168 0.41 19.87 13.22
C GLY A 168 1.57 20.37 14.06
N ARG A 169 2.66 19.60 14.05
CA ARG A 169 3.88 19.90 14.79
C ARG A 169 5.12 19.69 13.94
N VAL A 170 6.03 20.65 13.89
CA VAL A 170 7.36 20.47 13.32
C VAL A 170 8.09 19.41 14.16
N ILE A 171 8.44 18.29 13.53
CA ILE A 171 9.14 17.15 14.16
C ILE A 171 10.61 17.05 13.74
N ALA A 172 10.99 17.75 12.68
CA ALA A 172 12.35 17.83 12.20
C ALA A 172 12.55 19.08 11.34
N TYR A 173 13.70 19.72 11.47
CA TYR A 173 14.12 20.81 10.60
C TYR A 173 15.62 20.72 10.32
N PHE A 174 15.99 20.84 9.04
CA PHE A 174 17.36 20.77 8.56
C PHE A 174 17.83 22.20 8.27
N THR A 175 18.45 22.82 9.28
CA THR A 175 18.82 24.26 9.26
C THR A 175 19.78 24.61 8.12
N ASP A 176 20.65 23.69 7.73
CA ASP A 176 21.59 23.80 6.61
C ASP A 176 20.89 23.82 5.25
N LYS A 177 19.74 23.17 5.12
CA LYS A 177 19.00 23.01 3.86
C LYS A 177 17.72 23.84 3.78
N GLY A 178 17.29 24.46 4.88
CA GLY A 178 16.12 25.33 4.92
C GLY A 178 14.78 24.62 4.77
N PHE A 179 14.68 23.32 5.11
CA PHE A 179 13.42 22.56 5.04
C PHE A 179 13.19 21.71 6.28
N GLY A 180 11.95 21.29 6.51
CA GLY A 180 11.59 20.40 7.60
C GLY A 180 10.36 19.56 7.31
N PHE A 181 9.91 18.87 8.36
CA PHE A 181 8.73 18.02 8.35
C PHE A 181 7.77 18.40 9.46
N ILE A 182 6.50 18.59 9.11
CA ILE A 182 5.38 18.75 10.03
C ILE A 182 4.70 17.38 10.14
N GLN A 183 4.35 16.97 11.36
CA GLN A 183 3.53 15.80 11.60
C GLN A 183 2.18 16.22 12.17
N THR A 184 1.08 15.74 11.60
CA THR A 184 -0.29 15.93 12.11
C THR A 184 -0.60 14.91 13.22
N ASP A 185 -1.73 15.05 13.89
CA ASP A 185 -2.12 14.16 15.00
C ASP A 185 -2.43 12.73 14.54
N ASP A 186 -2.85 12.56 13.30
CA ASP A 186 -3.01 11.26 12.63
C ASP A 186 -1.70 10.74 11.99
N GLU A 187 -0.56 11.23 12.51
CA GLU A 187 0.81 10.84 12.15
C GLU A 187 1.25 11.14 10.70
N ARG A 188 0.45 11.85 9.89
CA ARG A 188 0.83 12.22 8.52
C ARG A 188 1.97 13.22 8.52
N LYS A 189 2.85 13.12 7.52
CA LYS A 189 4.04 13.98 7.40
C LYS A 189 3.94 14.88 6.18
N PHE A 190 4.14 16.18 6.40
CA PHE A 190 4.18 17.21 5.38
C PHE A 190 5.58 17.81 5.28
N PHE A 191 6.06 17.95 4.06
CA PHE A 191 7.29 18.67 3.76
C PHE A 191 7.02 20.18 3.71
N PHE A 192 7.85 20.99 4.36
CA PHE A 192 7.82 22.44 4.18
C PHE A 192 9.23 23.00 3.95
N HIS A 193 9.29 24.08 3.18
CA HIS A 193 10.51 24.89 3.01
C HIS A 193 10.37 26.18 3.80
N ILE A 194 11.46 26.78 4.27
CA ILE A 194 11.44 28.06 5.02
C ILE A 194 10.76 29.19 4.24
N ALA A 195 10.83 29.14 2.91
CA ALA A 195 10.15 30.08 2.02
C ALA A 195 8.61 30.01 2.09
N ASN A 196 8.06 28.91 2.61
CA ASN A 196 6.63 28.73 2.80
C ASN A 196 6.16 29.12 4.21
N VAL A 197 7.07 29.53 5.09
CA VAL A 197 6.75 30.03 6.43
C VAL A 197 6.36 31.49 6.28
N VAL A 198 5.14 31.84 6.71
CA VAL A 198 4.60 33.21 6.61
C VAL A 198 4.71 33.98 7.91
N ASP A 199 4.89 33.28 9.03
CA ASP A 199 5.09 33.85 10.36
C ASP A 199 6.57 34.18 10.61
N ASP A 200 6.85 35.43 10.97
CA ASP A 200 8.23 35.91 11.14
C ASP A 200 8.89 35.37 12.42
N ASP A 201 8.12 35.12 13.48
CA ASP A 201 8.63 34.56 14.74
C ASP A 201 9.07 33.10 14.54
N LEU A 202 8.26 32.31 13.84
CA LEU A 202 8.60 30.95 13.43
C LEU A 202 9.81 30.94 12.50
N ARG A 203 9.84 31.85 11.51
CA ARG A 203 10.96 31.97 10.57
C ARG A 203 12.27 32.31 11.29
N ALA A 204 12.22 33.13 12.33
CA ALA A 204 13.39 33.47 13.16
C ALA A 204 13.80 32.32 14.09
N ARG A 205 12.84 31.51 14.57
CA ARG A 205 13.10 30.36 15.47
C ARG A 205 13.73 29.17 14.75
N LEU A 206 13.32 28.88 13.52
CA LEU A 206 13.73 27.67 12.78
C LEU A 206 15.25 27.52 12.57
N PRO A 207 16.03 28.57 12.25
CA PRO A 207 17.50 28.47 12.17
C PRO A 207 18.18 28.00 13.46
N ALA A 208 17.52 28.18 14.61
CA ALA A 208 18.00 27.74 15.93
C ALA A 208 17.32 26.43 16.39
N TYR A 209 16.59 25.74 15.51
CA TYR A 209 15.88 24.50 15.83
C TYR A 209 16.80 23.44 16.42
N VAL A 210 16.37 22.82 17.53
CA VAL A 210 17.09 21.72 18.17
C VAL A 210 16.45 20.38 17.78
N PRO A 211 17.21 19.38 17.30
CA PRO A 211 16.65 18.06 16.99
C PRO A 211 15.88 17.46 18.17
N GLY A 212 14.62 17.06 17.91
CA GLY A 212 13.69 16.55 18.93
C GLY A 212 12.80 17.61 19.57
N GLU A 213 13.02 18.89 19.29
CA GLU A 213 12.09 19.97 19.62
C GLU A 213 10.79 19.80 18.81
N VAL A 214 9.66 20.01 19.45
CA VAL A 214 8.34 19.93 18.85
C VAL A 214 7.73 21.33 18.84
N ILE A 215 7.44 21.87 17.66
CA ILE A 215 6.88 23.21 17.49
C ILE A 215 5.48 23.07 16.89
N PRO A 216 4.39 23.43 17.59
CA PRO A 216 3.06 23.40 17.02
C PRO A 216 2.95 24.47 15.93
N VAL A 217 2.27 24.15 14.84
CA VAL A 217 2.09 25.02 13.67
C VAL A 217 0.73 24.79 13.01
N ASP A 218 0.17 25.87 12.47
CA ASP A 218 -0.91 25.80 11.50
C ASP A 218 -0.33 26.00 10.10
N PHE A 219 -0.92 25.35 9.11
CA PHE A 219 -0.46 25.39 7.72
C PHE A 219 -1.60 25.07 6.76
N GLN A 220 -1.35 25.27 5.47
CA GLN A 220 -2.26 24.90 4.40
C GLN A 220 -1.67 23.77 3.55
N TYR A 221 -2.54 22.88 3.08
CA TYR A 221 -2.15 21.84 2.12
C TYR A 221 -1.71 22.48 0.79
N GLY A 222 -0.49 22.18 0.37
CA GLY A 222 0.13 22.75 -0.83
C GLY A 222 0.19 21.78 -2.02
N GLY A 223 -0.53 20.66 -1.95
CA GLY A 223 -0.51 19.62 -2.97
C GLY A 223 0.60 18.58 -2.78
N ASN A 224 0.46 17.46 -3.49
CA ASN A 224 1.48 16.44 -3.60
C ASN A 224 1.93 16.33 -5.06
N ASP A 225 3.02 17.01 -5.43
CA ASP A 225 3.60 17.03 -6.78
C ASP A 225 4.26 15.68 -7.18
N GLY A 226 3.65 14.54 -6.83
CA GLY A 226 4.23 13.20 -6.98
C GLY A 226 5.43 12.94 -6.08
N LYS A 227 5.58 13.70 -4.99
CA LYS A 227 6.70 13.57 -4.04
C LYS A 227 6.34 12.62 -2.90
N LYS A 228 7.38 12.17 -2.18
CA LYS A 228 7.21 11.25 -1.05
C LYS A 228 6.30 11.82 0.05
N TYR A 229 6.39 13.13 0.28
CA TYR A 229 5.61 13.85 1.29
C TYR A 229 4.90 15.04 0.64
N PRO A 230 3.60 15.24 0.93
CA PRO A 230 2.86 16.41 0.48
C PRO A 230 3.47 17.70 1.01
N LYS A 231 3.23 18.81 0.30
CA LYS A 231 3.77 20.12 0.66
C LYS A 231 2.87 20.82 1.67
N ALA A 232 3.46 21.46 2.66
CA ALA A 232 2.82 22.47 3.49
C ALA A 232 3.22 23.87 3.00
N ILE A 233 2.21 24.74 2.88
CA ILE A 233 2.32 26.16 2.53
C ILE A 233 1.70 27.01 3.64
N ASN A 234 1.97 28.32 3.64
CA ASN A 234 1.44 29.26 4.63
C ASN A 234 1.63 28.80 6.08
N VAL A 235 2.82 28.29 6.39
CA VAL A 235 3.14 27.73 7.71
C VAL A 235 3.30 28.87 8.72
N ALA A 236 2.59 28.80 9.84
CA ALA A 236 2.58 29.79 10.90
C ALA A 236 2.51 29.13 12.28
N LEU A 237 2.80 29.89 13.34
CA LEU A 237 2.46 29.48 14.69
C LEU A 237 0.93 29.54 14.87
N PRO A 238 0.31 28.66 15.69
CA PRO A 238 -1.12 28.70 15.91
C PRO A 238 -1.55 30.01 16.56
N ASP A 239 -2.72 30.53 16.17
CA ASP A 239 -3.32 31.73 16.74
C ASP A 239 -3.53 31.55 18.26
N GLY A 240 -2.60 32.11 19.05
CA GLY A 240 -2.52 31.90 20.50
C GLY A 240 -1.10 31.71 21.04
N VAL A 241 -0.10 31.52 20.18
CA VAL A 241 1.32 31.40 20.57
C VAL A 241 2.08 32.73 20.47
N HIS A 242 1.39 33.87 20.41
CA HIS A 242 1.98 35.17 20.76
C HIS A 242 2.17 35.26 22.27
N ALA A 243 3.09 34.45 22.80
CA ALA A 243 3.53 34.53 24.18
C ALA A 243 4.56 35.67 24.31
N ASN A 244 4.06 36.81 24.79
CA ASN A 244 4.75 37.80 25.64
C ASN A 244 6.29 37.75 25.64
N GLY A 245 6.91 38.70 24.95
CA GLY A 245 8.31 39.06 25.11
C GLY A 245 8.47 40.57 25.17
N HIS A 246 8.60 41.10 26.39
CA HIS A 246 8.98 42.48 26.69
C HIS A 246 10.37 42.85 26.16
#